data_AF-A0A1R2C300-F1
#
_entry.id   AF-A0A1R2C300-F1
#
_cell.length_a   1.000
_cell.length_b   1.000
_cell.length_c   1.000
_cell.angle_alpha   90.00
_cell.angle_beta   90.00
_cell.angle_gamma   90.00
#
_symmetry.space_group_name_H-M   'P 1'
#
loop_
_entity.id
_entity.type
_entity.pdbx_description
1 polymer ?
#
loop_
_entity_poly.entity_id
_entity_poly.type
_entity_poly.pdbx_seq_one_letter_code
_entity_poly.pdbx_strand_id
1 'polypeptide(L)'
;MQDLQTLSIERVLIPELEISQSPKEYYFEYIQSFSSLPKNLQHSLLEEIYEISATQFTDYTFELFCEKEFYDSKSFISVLALVRESKSNKMIGFDIEHLYERYAFEGDYKETNKYFCISGLAALAPKYQGKKILKELVYSFAYLLLKDFPNSNLIVVDFYTNPIAYYFVQKESKLTIPSHGQSYSKKIEDFIIRTANYIGYKSLPFRHPLIVEEDHLIKGIDKQFYKENYENLPQEMKFFIDTTGLEPHAALACLIATQTLKDNSLGLEEISYEKPKNLNVKVYKWILNDVGPKI
;
A
#
# COMPACT_ATOMS: atom_id res chain seq x y z
N MET A 1 25.04 -25.35 -16.69
CA MET A 1 25.33 -25.13 -15.26
C MET A 1 25.99 -23.77 -15.16
N GLN A 2 25.23 -22.72 -14.84
CA GLN A 2 25.77 -21.41 -14.52
C GLN A 2 26.08 -21.39 -13.03
N ASP A 3 27.29 -20.94 -12.67
CA ASP A 3 27.74 -20.83 -11.29
C ASP A 3 26.76 -19.98 -10.48
N LEU A 4 26.23 -20.56 -9.41
CA LEU A 4 25.46 -19.87 -8.39
C LEU A 4 26.40 -18.90 -7.67
N GLN A 5 26.46 -17.66 -8.15
CA GLN A 5 27.00 -16.57 -7.33
C GLN A 5 26.24 -16.56 -6.01
N THR A 6 26.98 -16.70 -4.92
CA THR A 6 26.40 -16.67 -3.57
C THR A 6 26.13 -15.22 -3.22
N LEU A 7 24.94 -14.74 -3.55
CA LEU A 7 24.49 -13.42 -3.13
C LEU A 7 24.38 -13.38 -1.61
N SER A 8 24.96 -12.33 -1.01
CA SER A 8 24.80 -12.06 0.41
C SER A 8 23.88 -10.87 0.61
N ILE A 9 22.96 -10.98 1.56
CA ILE A 9 22.03 -9.92 1.93
C ILE A 9 22.56 -9.28 3.20
N GLU A 10 22.98 -8.02 3.10
CA GLU A 10 23.33 -7.21 4.25
C GLU A 10 22.09 -6.43 4.71
N ARG A 11 21.85 -6.41 6.03
CA ARG A 11 20.77 -5.63 6.65
C ARG A 11 21.36 -4.39 7.29
N VAL A 12 21.16 -3.24 6.66
CA VAL A 12 21.67 -1.96 7.16
C VAL A 12 20.56 -1.21 7.88
N LEU A 13 20.77 -0.90 9.16
CA LEU A 13 19.82 -0.12 9.95
C LEU A 13 19.66 1.29 9.36
N ILE A 14 18.43 1.79 9.29
CA ILE A 14 18.11 3.16 8.91
C ILE A 14 18.02 4.01 10.19
N PRO A 15 19.10 4.69 10.62
CA PRO A 15 19.17 5.30 11.95
C PRO A 15 18.15 6.44 12.14
N GLU A 16 17.74 7.08 11.05
CA GLU A 16 16.80 8.19 11.07
C GLU A 16 15.39 7.79 11.57
N LEU A 17 15.04 6.50 11.50
CA LEU A 17 13.74 5.97 11.89
C LEU A 17 13.76 5.32 13.30
N GLU A 18 14.94 5.21 13.92
CA GLU A 18 15.08 4.65 15.27
C GLU A 18 14.97 5.76 16.33
N ILE A 19 13.92 5.71 17.15
CA ILE A 19 13.68 6.69 18.23
C ILE A 19 13.99 6.12 19.62
N SER A 20 14.10 4.79 19.78
CA SER A 20 14.23 4.15 21.10
C SER A 20 15.16 2.93 21.10
N GLN A 21 16.04 2.88 22.09
CA GLN A 21 17.01 1.78 22.32
C GLN A 21 16.43 0.55 23.02
N SER A 22 15.16 0.57 23.43
CA SER A 22 14.53 -0.57 24.13
C SER A 22 14.31 -1.75 23.16
N PRO A 23 14.48 -3.01 23.61
CA PRO A 23 14.22 -4.18 22.77
C PRO A 23 12.77 -4.16 22.28
N LYS A 24 12.59 -4.26 20.96
CA LYS A 24 11.27 -4.24 20.30
C LYS A 24 10.74 -5.65 20.09
N GLU A 25 9.42 -5.81 20.12
CA GLU A 25 8.77 -7.09 19.81
C GLU A 25 8.89 -7.46 18.32
N TYR A 26 9.02 -6.44 17.45
CA TYR A 26 9.14 -6.60 16.00
C TYR A 26 10.07 -5.54 15.41
N TYR A 27 10.45 -5.77 14.15
CA TYR A 27 11.22 -4.85 13.32
C TYR A 27 10.78 -4.95 11.85
N PHE A 28 11.16 -3.98 11.04
CA PHE A 28 10.86 -3.95 9.61
C PHE A 28 12.10 -4.18 8.76
N GLU A 29 11.93 -4.90 7.65
CA GLU A 29 12.92 -5.03 6.59
C GLU A 29 12.39 -4.38 5.33
N TYR A 30 13.16 -3.52 4.68
CA TYR A 30 12.78 -2.76 3.50
C TYR A 30 13.60 -3.21 2.29
N ILE A 31 12.89 -3.64 1.26
CA ILE A 31 13.43 -4.14 -0.01
C ILE A 31 12.95 -3.17 -1.10
N GLN A 32 13.84 -2.28 -1.54
CA GLN A 32 13.50 -1.21 -2.48
C GLN A 32 13.09 -1.72 -3.88
N SER A 33 13.57 -2.88 -4.28
CA SER A 33 13.25 -3.48 -5.58
C SER A 33 13.11 -4.99 -5.41
N PHE A 34 11.88 -5.45 -5.18
CA PHE A 34 11.59 -6.88 -5.04
C PHE A 34 11.93 -7.65 -6.33
N SER A 35 11.64 -7.06 -7.49
CA SER A 35 11.86 -7.67 -8.80
C SER A 35 13.34 -7.94 -9.11
N SER A 36 14.27 -7.23 -8.45
CA SER A 36 15.72 -7.46 -8.59
C SER A 36 16.29 -8.56 -7.70
N LEU A 37 15.50 -9.13 -6.78
CA LEU A 37 15.96 -10.25 -5.96
C LEU A 37 16.18 -11.51 -6.82
N PRO A 38 17.02 -12.46 -6.40
CA PRO A 38 17.08 -13.79 -7.03
C PRO A 38 15.74 -14.51 -7.02
N LYS A 39 15.40 -15.25 -8.09
CA LYS A 39 14.08 -15.88 -8.23
C LYS A 39 13.74 -16.88 -7.13
N ASN A 40 14.73 -17.62 -6.63
CA ASN A 40 14.55 -18.51 -5.48
C ASN A 40 14.21 -17.74 -4.19
N LEU A 41 14.83 -16.58 -3.98
CA LEU A 41 14.54 -15.72 -2.83
C LEU A 41 13.19 -15.04 -2.97
N GLN A 42 12.84 -14.55 -4.18
CA GLN A 42 11.50 -14.04 -4.47
C GLN A 42 10.45 -15.10 -4.12
N HIS A 43 10.62 -16.34 -4.62
CA HIS A 43 9.68 -17.42 -4.39
C HIS A 43 9.54 -17.76 -2.90
N SER A 44 10.64 -17.93 -2.17
CA SER A 44 10.61 -18.22 -0.73
C SER A 44 9.92 -17.12 0.08
N LEU A 45 10.13 -15.85 -0.27
CA LEU A 45 9.43 -14.74 0.39
C LEU A 45 7.94 -14.74 0.05
N LEU A 46 7.58 -15.00 -1.21
CA LEU A 46 6.19 -15.07 -1.64
C LEU A 46 5.42 -16.18 -0.92
N GLU A 47 6.04 -17.34 -0.68
CA GLU A 47 5.43 -18.42 0.10
C GLU A 47 5.11 -17.96 1.54
N GLU A 48 6.08 -17.35 2.24
CA GLU A 48 5.85 -16.82 3.60
C GLU A 48 4.76 -15.72 3.62
N ILE A 49 4.76 -14.84 2.63
CA ILE A 49 3.78 -13.76 2.47
C ILE A 49 2.38 -14.34 2.20
N TYR A 50 2.28 -15.31 1.30
CA TYR A 50 1.01 -15.93 0.94
C TYR A 50 0.39 -16.67 2.12
N GLU A 51 1.19 -17.30 2.99
CA GLU A 51 0.67 -17.89 4.23
C GLU A 51 -0.08 -16.85 5.09
N ILE A 52 0.36 -15.59 5.09
CA ILE A 52 -0.32 -14.49 5.78
C ILE A 52 -1.58 -14.09 5.02
N SER A 53 -1.46 -13.81 3.71
CA SER A 53 -2.57 -13.37 2.85
C SER A 53 -3.72 -14.37 2.80
N ALA A 54 -3.41 -15.67 2.73
CA ALA A 54 -4.40 -16.75 2.68
C ALA A 54 -5.27 -16.81 3.95
N THR A 55 -4.84 -16.22 5.07
CA THR A 55 -5.70 -16.08 6.26
C THR A 55 -6.72 -14.95 6.16
N GLN A 56 -6.49 -13.98 5.28
CA GLN A 56 -7.31 -12.76 5.13
C GLN A 56 -8.27 -12.83 3.95
N PHE A 57 -7.91 -13.56 2.89
CA PHE A 57 -8.69 -13.59 1.65
C PHE A 57 -9.25 -14.99 1.36
N THR A 58 -10.45 -15.09 0.78
CA THR A 58 -10.92 -16.31 0.12
C THR A 58 -10.61 -16.25 -1.37
N ASP A 59 -10.53 -17.42 -2.00
CA ASP A 59 -10.43 -17.58 -3.46
C ASP A 59 -9.15 -17.01 -4.10
N TYR A 60 -8.19 -16.60 -3.28
CA TYR A 60 -6.87 -16.18 -3.72
C TYR A 60 -5.92 -17.38 -3.75
N THR A 61 -5.65 -17.97 -4.92
CA THR A 61 -4.61 -19.01 -5.04
C THR A 61 -3.22 -18.38 -4.98
N PHE A 62 -2.19 -19.19 -4.72
CA PHE A 62 -0.81 -18.68 -4.69
C PHE A 62 -0.40 -18.06 -6.02
N GLU A 63 -0.78 -18.69 -7.14
CA GLU A 63 -0.47 -18.21 -8.48
C GLU A 63 -1.17 -16.88 -8.77
N LEU A 64 -2.47 -16.80 -8.49
CA LEU A 64 -3.26 -15.58 -8.70
C LEU A 64 -2.73 -14.43 -7.81
N PHE A 65 -2.39 -14.74 -6.56
CA PHE A 65 -1.78 -13.79 -5.63
C PHE A 65 -0.46 -13.22 -6.16
N CYS A 66 0.44 -14.09 -6.63
CA CYS A 66 1.73 -13.64 -7.17
C CYS A 66 1.55 -12.81 -8.46
N GLU A 67 0.66 -13.25 -9.36
CA GLU A 67 0.38 -12.55 -10.62
C GLU A 67 -0.14 -11.13 -10.38
N LYS A 68 -1.07 -10.97 -9.44
CA LYS A 68 -1.75 -9.70 -9.16
C LYS A 68 -0.91 -8.75 -8.29
N GLU A 69 -0.31 -9.26 -7.22
CA GLU A 69 0.26 -8.42 -6.15
C GLU A 69 1.79 -8.26 -6.22
N PHE A 70 2.48 -8.99 -7.11
CA PHE A 70 3.97 -8.95 -7.14
C PHE A 70 4.56 -8.84 -8.54
N TYR A 71 3.87 -9.29 -9.58
CA TYR A 71 4.37 -9.31 -10.95
C TYR A 71 3.74 -8.23 -11.84
N ASP A 72 3.55 -7.03 -11.30
CA ASP A 72 3.05 -5.90 -12.08
C ASP A 72 4.13 -5.29 -13.00
N SER A 73 4.10 -5.71 -14.27
CA SER A 73 4.97 -5.20 -15.34
C SER A 73 4.80 -3.71 -15.68
N LYS A 74 3.72 -3.06 -15.22
CA LYS A 74 3.45 -1.63 -15.44
C LYS A 74 4.12 -0.75 -14.39
N SER A 75 4.43 -1.31 -13.22
CA SER A 75 5.15 -0.60 -12.17
C SER A 75 6.60 -0.38 -12.59
N PHE A 76 7.14 0.81 -12.29
CA PHE A 76 8.58 1.07 -12.52
C PHE A 76 9.43 0.65 -11.33
N ILE A 77 8.81 0.50 -10.16
CA ILE A 77 9.44 0.01 -8.93
C ILE A 77 8.38 -0.70 -8.07
N SER A 78 8.77 -1.83 -7.50
CA SER A 78 7.98 -2.59 -6.53
C SER A 78 8.78 -2.70 -5.25
N VAL A 79 8.26 -2.07 -4.21
CA VAL A 79 8.91 -1.96 -2.92
C VAL A 79 8.21 -2.88 -1.93
N LEU A 80 8.97 -3.74 -1.25
CA LEU A 80 8.44 -4.68 -0.27
C LEU A 80 8.98 -4.35 1.11
N ALA A 81 8.10 -4.19 2.08
CA ALA A 81 8.45 -4.17 3.50
C ALA A 81 7.96 -5.45 4.18
N LEU A 82 8.82 -6.06 4.99
CA LEU A 82 8.52 -7.23 5.78
C LEU A 82 8.47 -6.85 7.25
N VAL A 83 7.50 -7.40 7.99
CA VAL A 83 7.44 -7.29 9.44
C VAL A 83 7.90 -8.61 10.04
N ARG A 84 8.95 -8.56 10.87
CA ARG A 84 9.48 -9.75 11.55
C ARG A 84 9.42 -9.61 13.06
N GLU A 85 9.07 -10.70 13.73
CA GLU A 85 9.15 -10.78 15.19
C GLU A 85 10.62 -10.86 15.63
N SER A 86 11.04 -10.00 16.56
CA SER A 86 12.45 -9.86 16.92
C SER A 86 13.06 -11.11 17.56
N LYS A 87 12.25 -11.91 18.28
CA LYS A 87 12.72 -13.10 19.00
C LYS A 87 12.88 -14.32 18.09
N SER A 88 11.92 -14.54 17.19
CA SER A 88 11.85 -15.75 16.36
C SER A 88 12.31 -15.52 14.92
N ASN A 89 12.46 -14.27 14.51
CA ASN A 89 12.68 -13.86 13.12
C ASN A 89 11.56 -14.23 12.14
N LYS A 90 10.44 -14.76 12.65
CA LYS A 90 9.30 -15.17 11.83
C LYS A 90 8.64 -13.95 11.19
N MET A 91 8.27 -14.06 9.91
CA MET A 91 7.45 -13.06 9.24
C MET A 91 6.05 -13.05 9.85
N ILE A 92 5.58 -11.87 10.24
CA ILE A 92 4.29 -11.65 10.87
C ILE A 92 3.39 -10.69 10.09
N GLY A 93 3.94 -10.08 9.05
CA GLY A 93 3.25 -9.14 8.18
C GLY A 93 4.14 -8.68 7.03
N PHE A 94 3.52 -7.99 6.08
CA PHE A 94 4.20 -7.40 4.94
C PHE A 94 3.39 -6.21 4.41
N ASP A 95 4.04 -5.44 3.55
CA ASP A 95 3.46 -4.35 2.76
C ASP A 95 4.20 -4.30 1.42
N ILE A 96 3.52 -4.62 0.32
CA ILE A 96 4.05 -4.53 -1.04
C ILE A 96 3.37 -3.35 -1.72
N GLU A 97 4.18 -2.47 -2.29
CA GLU A 97 3.69 -1.27 -2.97
C GLU A 97 4.34 -1.15 -4.34
N HIS A 98 3.50 -0.96 -5.35
CA HIS A 98 3.86 -0.71 -6.73
C HIS A 98 3.73 0.78 -7.03
N LEU A 99 4.78 1.36 -7.61
CA LEU A 99 4.75 2.75 -8.03
C LEU A 99 4.64 2.84 -9.55
N TYR A 100 3.80 3.77 -9.98
CA TYR A 100 3.52 4.07 -11.38
C TYR A 100 3.71 5.56 -11.64
N GLU A 101 4.33 5.90 -12.78
CA GLU A 101 4.36 7.29 -13.24
C GLU A 101 3.09 7.57 -14.07
N ARG A 102 2.26 8.50 -13.61
CA ARG A 102 1.02 8.90 -14.28
C ARG A 102 0.95 10.41 -14.46
N TYR A 103 0.25 10.82 -15.51
CA TYR A 103 0.01 12.22 -15.83
C TYR A 103 -1.48 12.54 -15.62
N ALA A 104 -1.77 13.64 -14.92
CA ALA A 104 -3.15 14.04 -14.65
C ALA A 104 -3.90 14.47 -15.92
N PHE A 105 -3.15 14.95 -16.91
CA PHE A 105 -3.62 15.22 -18.26
C PHE A 105 -2.73 14.54 -19.28
N GLU A 106 -3.32 13.77 -20.20
CA GLU A 106 -2.58 13.11 -21.26
C GLU A 106 -1.95 14.13 -22.22
N GLY A 107 -0.70 13.90 -22.62
CA GLY A 107 0.05 14.78 -23.51
C GLY A 107 0.69 16.02 -22.85
N ASP A 108 0.44 16.29 -21.56
CA ASP A 108 1.16 17.33 -20.80
C ASP A 108 2.25 16.70 -19.91
N TYR A 109 3.50 16.76 -20.36
CA TYR A 109 4.63 16.11 -19.66
C TYR A 109 5.35 17.02 -18.66
N LYS A 110 4.71 18.10 -18.19
CA LYS A 110 5.28 18.96 -17.14
C LYS A 110 5.32 18.22 -15.80
N GLU A 111 6.32 18.55 -14.98
CA GLU A 111 6.48 18.00 -13.62
C GLU A 111 5.25 18.24 -12.72
N THR A 112 4.60 19.39 -12.84
CA THR A 112 3.36 19.68 -12.09
C THR A 112 2.18 18.79 -12.49
N ASN A 113 2.24 18.17 -13.67
CA ASN A 113 1.25 17.23 -14.17
C ASN A 113 1.61 15.76 -13.91
N LYS A 114 2.84 15.49 -13.46
CA LYS A 114 3.35 14.15 -13.15
C LYS A 114 3.04 13.77 -11.71
N TYR A 115 2.56 12.56 -11.52
CA TYR A 115 2.25 11.94 -10.23
C TYR A 115 2.89 10.57 -10.17
N PHE A 116 3.54 10.28 -9.05
CA PHE A 116 3.85 8.91 -8.66
C PHE A 116 2.65 8.36 -7.90
N CYS A 117 1.93 7.47 -8.56
CA CYS A 117 0.81 6.74 -7.98
C CYS A 117 1.33 5.48 -7.32
N ILE A 118 0.90 5.22 -6.08
CA ILE A 118 1.18 4.01 -5.32
C ILE A 118 -0.08 3.15 -5.27
N SER A 119 0.06 1.84 -5.41
CA SER A 119 -1.00 0.85 -5.16
C SER A 119 -0.37 -0.45 -4.68
N GLY A 120 -1.04 -1.19 -3.82
CA GLY A 120 -0.42 -2.33 -3.18
C GLY A 120 -1.30 -3.04 -2.17
N LEU A 121 -0.66 -3.90 -1.39
CA LEU A 121 -1.32 -4.74 -0.40
C LEU A 121 -0.48 -4.83 0.88
N ALA A 122 -1.13 -4.53 2.00
CA ALA A 122 -0.57 -4.69 3.33
C ALA A 122 -1.38 -5.69 4.16
N ALA A 123 -0.71 -6.61 4.84
CA ALA A 123 -1.36 -7.57 5.71
C ALA A 123 -0.53 -7.93 6.95
N LEU A 124 -1.22 -8.29 8.03
CA LEU A 124 -0.64 -8.89 9.23
C LEU A 124 -1.31 -10.23 9.53
N ALA A 125 -0.54 -11.15 10.10
CA ALA A 125 -1.11 -12.35 10.69
C ALA A 125 -2.15 -11.99 11.78
N PRO A 126 -3.29 -12.71 11.87
CA PRO A 126 -4.44 -12.33 12.69
C PRO A 126 -4.10 -11.96 14.14
N LYS A 127 -3.19 -12.70 14.79
CA LYS A 127 -2.79 -12.47 16.19
C LYS A 127 -2.05 -11.15 16.45
N TYR A 128 -1.62 -10.44 15.40
CA TYR A 128 -0.96 -9.14 15.49
C TYR A 128 -1.83 -7.97 14.99
N GLN A 129 -3.04 -8.24 14.52
CA GLN A 129 -3.98 -7.19 14.14
C GLN A 129 -4.34 -6.30 15.34
N GLY A 130 -4.59 -5.01 15.09
CA GLY A 130 -4.90 -4.04 16.14
C GLY A 130 -3.70 -3.50 16.96
N LYS A 131 -2.47 -3.99 16.71
CA LYS A 131 -1.27 -3.59 17.48
C LYS A 131 -0.54 -2.34 16.96
N LYS A 132 -1.20 -1.47 16.18
CA LYS A 132 -0.59 -0.30 15.49
C LYS A 132 0.59 -0.62 14.54
N ILE A 133 0.96 -1.88 14.37
CA ILE A 133 2.09 -2.32 13.53
C ILE A 133 1.93 -1.83 12.08
N LEU A 134 0.77 -2.02 11.44
CA LEU A 134 0.53 -1.52 10.08
C LEU A 134 0.64 0.00 9.98
N LYS A 135 0.17 0.72 11.00
CA LYS A 135 0.29 2.18 11.04
C LYS A 135 1.77 2.61 11.06
N GLU A 136 2.58 1.96 11.89
CA GLU A 136 4.03 2.22 11.93
C GLU A 136 4.72 1.82 10.61
N LEU A 137 4.28 0.72 9.99
CA LEU A 137 4.78 0.24 8.71
C LEU A 137 4.52 1.25 7.60
N VAL A 138 3.26 1.62 7.38
CA VAL A 138 2.82 2.59 6.35
C VAL A 138 3.53 3.94 6.53
N TYR A 139 3.67 4.42 7.77
CA TYR A 139 4.40 5.67 8.02
C TYR A 139 5.90 5.58 7.73
N SER A 140 6.53 4.46 8.09
CA SER A 140 7.93 4.23 7.75
C SER A 140 8.11 4.17 6.23
N PHE A 141 7.17 3.51 5.56
CA PHE A 141 7.17 3.32 4.12
C PHE A 141 6.99 4.64 3.37
N ALA A 142 5.98 5.43 3.73
CA ALA A 142 5.75 6.76 3.17
C ALA A 142 6.99 7.64 3.33
N TYR A 143 7.60 7.68 4.52
CA TYR A 143 8.83 8.45 4.75
C TYR A 143 9.98 8.02 3.83
N LEU A 144 10.19 6.72 3.65
CA LEU A 144 11.25 6.20 2.78
C LEU A 144 11.00 6.56 1.31
N LEU A 145 9.77 6.40 0.82
CA LEU A 145 9.41 6.80 -0.55
C LEU A 145 9.62 8.29 -0.79
N LEU A 146 9.23 9.15 0.16
CA LEU A 146 9.41 10.59 0.03
C LEU A 146 10.88 11.02 0.02
N LYS A 147 11.74 10.27 0.73
CA LYS A 147 13.19 10.47 0.66
C LYS A 147 13.75 10.15 -0.73
N ASP A 148 13.21 9.12 -1.38
CA ASP A 148 13.58 8.74 -2.74
C ASP A 148 12.98 9.69 -3.79
N PHE A 149 11.82 10.32 -3.52
CA PHE A 149 11.08 11.19 -4.45
C PHE A 149 10.68 12.56 -3.87
N PRO A 150 11.60 13.38 -3.33
CA PRO A 150 11.27 14.55 -2.50
C PRO A 150 10.59 15.71 -3.24
N ASN A 151 10.73 15.80 -4.57
CA ASN A 151 10.19 16.89 -5.39
C ASN A 151 9.10 16.40 -6.34
N SER A 152 8.22 15.51 -5.86
CA SER A 152 7.21 14.87 -6.71
C SER A 152 5.83 14.93 -6.08
N ASN A 153 4.77 14.86 -6.89
CA ASN A 153 3.45 14.55 -6.38
C ASN A 153 3.39 13.04 -6.11
N LEU A 154 3.20 12.65 -4.86
CA LEU A 154 3.09 11.27 -4.42
C LEU A 154 1.70 11.03 -3.86
N ILE A 155 0.95 10.17 -4.52
CA ILE A 155 -0.43 9.85 -4.16
C ILE A 155 -0.61 8.34 -4.16
N VAL A 156 -1.48 7.85 -3.30
CA VAL A 156 -1.90 6.45 -3.29
C VAL A 156 -3.25 6.37 -4.00
N VAL A 157 -3.40 5.42 -4.92
CA VAL A 157 -4.70 5.04 -5.48
C VAL A 157 -4.98 3.60 -5.06
N ASP A 158 -5.88 3.46 -4.10
CA ASP A 158 -6.10 2.20 -3.37
C ASP A 158 -7.60 1.87 -3.28
N PHE A 159 -7.92 0.60 -3.04
CA PHE A 159 -9.24 0.01 -3.24
C PHE A 159 -9.78 -0.55 -1.93
N TYR A 160 -10.72 0.16 -1.33
CA TYR A 160 -11.24 -0.19 -0.02
C TYR A 160 -12.48 -1.08 -0.13
N THR A 161 -12.44 -2.24 0.51
CA THR A 161 -13.57 -3.21 0.55
C THR A 161 -14.21 -3.34 1.94
N ASN A 162 -13.68 -2.62 2.95
CA ASN A 162 -14.14 -2.70 4.34
C ASN A 162 -14.36 -1.29 4.93
N PRO A 163 -15.53 -1.01 5.56
CA PRO A 163 -15.80 0.27 6.23
C PRO A 163 -14.74 0.69 7.24
N ILE A 164 -14.18 -0.26 8.00
CA ILE A 164 -13.17 0.04 9.02
C ILE A 164 -11.87 0.52 8.39
N ALA A 165 -11.41 -0.13 7.32
CA ALA A 165 -10.19 0.27 6.61
C ALA A 165 -10.35 1.68 6.01
N TYR A 166 -11.49 1.93 5.35
CA TYR A 166 -11.82 3.25 4.81
C TYR A 166 -11.87 4.33 5.90
N TYR A 167 -12.50 4.03 7.05
CA TYR A 167 -12.54 4.95 8.18
C TYR A 167 -11.13 5.30 8.68
N PHE A 168 -10.26 4.30 8.85
CA PHE A 168 -8.90 4.55 9.33
C PHE A 168 -8.12 5.44 8.36
N VAL A 169 -8.19 5.19 7.05
CA VAL A 169 -7.46 6.03 6.10
C VAL A 169 -7.97 7.47 6.09
N GLN A 170 -9.29 7.68 6.23
CA GLN A 170 -9.89 9.02 6.35
C GLN A 170 -9.44 9.77 7.60
N LYS A 171 -9.17 9.07 8.71
CA LYS A 171 -8.70 9.69 9.96
C LYS A 171 -7.21 9.98 9.98
N GLU A 172 -6.42 9.19 9.28
CA GLU A 172 -4.95 9.26 9.34
C GLU A 172 -4.34 10.07 8.19
N SER A 173 -5.08 10.25 7.09
CA SER A 173 -4.61 10.99 5.92
C SER A 173 -5.00 12.46 5.99
N LYS A 174 -4.17 13.32 5.40
CA LYS A 174 -4.49 14.75 5.27
C LYS A 174 -5.61 15.00 4.27
N LEU A 175 -5.62 14.22 3.19
CA LEU A 175 -6.63 14.29 2.15
C LEU A 175 -6.89 12.90 1.57
N THR A 176 -8.17 12.52 1.55
CA THR A 176 -8.66 11.30 0.90
C THR A 176 -9.87 11.65 0.05
N ILE A 177 -9.92 11.14 -1.19
CA ILE A 177 -10.98 11.40 -2.16
C ILE A 177 -11.47 10.06 -2.72
N PRO A 178 -12.78 9.74 -2.67
CA PRO A 178 -13.85 10.56 -2.13
C PRO A 178 -13.83 10.62 -0.59
N SER A 179 -14.52 11.59 -0.01
CA SER A 179 -14.73 11.70 1.44
C SER A 179 -16.14 12.23 1.75
N HIS A 180 -16.65 11.90 2.94
CA HIS A 180 -17.97 12.34 3.38
C HIS A 180 -18.03 13.87 3.46
N GLY A 181 -19.04 14.47 2.82
CA GLY A 181 -19.27 15.92 2.86
C GLY A 181 -18.25 16.75 2.08
N GLN A 182 -17.33 16.12 1.35
CA GLN A 182 -16.33 16.81 0.53
C GLN A 182 -16.64 16.61 -0.96
N SER A 183 -16.81 17.71 -1.67
CA SER A 183 -16.89 17.71 -3.13
C SER A 183 -15.50 17.68 -3.76
N TYR A 184 -15.35 16.95 -4.86
CA TYR A 184 -14.13 16.92 -5.67
C TYR A 184 -14.47 17.22 -7.12
N SER A 185 -13.48 17.69 -7.89
CA SER A 185 -13.70 18.01 -9.29
C SER A 185 -13.77 16.74 -10.14
N LYS A 186 -14.52 16.79 -11.25
CA LYS A 186 -14.57 15.71 -12.24
C LYS A 186 -13.18 15.32 -12.75
N LYS A 187 -12.26 16.28 -12.84
CA LYS A 187 -10.88 16.01 -13.25
C LYS A 187 -10.15 15.06 -12.29
N ILE A 188 -10.37 15.20 -10.99
CA ILE A 188 -9.81 14.28 -9.98
C ILE A 188 -10.46 12.91 -10.15
N GLU A 189 -11.79 12.86 -10.30
CA GLU A 189 -12.51 11.61 -10.57
C GLU A 189 -11.96 10.87 -11.80
N ASP A 190 -11.87 11.57 -12.93
CA ASP A 190 -11.35 11.04 -14.19
C ASP A 190 -9.91 10.52 -14.01
N PHE A 191 -9.09 11.21 -13.20
CA PHE A 191 -7.73 10.77 -12.92
C PHE A 191 -7.69 9.48 -12.07
N ILE A 192 -8.55 9.37 -11.05
CA ILE A 192 -8.67 8.15 -10.22
C ILE A 192 -9.11 6.98 -11.12
N ILE A 193 -10.14 7.18 -11.93
CA ILE A 193 -10.67 6.14 -12.84
C ILE A 193 -9.61 5.69 -13.83
N ARG A 194 -8.88 6.62 -14.48
CA ARG A 194 -7.80 6.27 -15.42
C ARG A 194 -6.61 5.58 -14.73
N THR A 195 -6.40 5.84 -13.45
CA THR A 195 -5.36 5.17 -12.67
C THR A 195 -5.79 3.76 -12.28
N ALA A 196 -7.00 3.61 -11.75
CA ALA A 196 -7.60 2.32 -11.43
C ALA A 196 -7.64 1.36 -12.64
N ASN A 197 -8.17 1.84 -13.78
CA ASN A 197 -8.24 1.05 -15.01
C ASN A 197 -6.86 0.61 -15.52
N TYR A 198 -5.84 1.45 -15.33
CA TYR A 198 -4.47 1.13 -15.73
C TYR A 198 -3.88 0.04 -14.84
N ILE A 199 -4.14 0.07 -13.54
CA ILE A 199 -3.69 -0.96 -12.58
C ILE A 199 -4.46 -2.27 -12.83
N GLY A 200 -5.68 -2.19 -13.35
CA GLY A 200 -6.47 -3.35 -13.79
C GLY A 200 -7.88 -3.42 -13.19
N TYR A 201 -8.24 -2.43 -12.36
CA TYR A 201 -9.53 -2.32 -11.70
C TYR A 201 -10.53 -1.61 -12.60
N LYS A 202 -11.66 -2.26 -12.88
CA LYS A 202 -12.71 -1.73 -13.75
C LYS A 202 -13.86 -1.19 -12.91
N SER A 203 -14.40 -0.04 -13.30
CA SER A 203 -15.61 0.50 -12.69
C SER A 203 -16.80 -0.45 -12.87
N LEU A 204 -17.61 -0.62 -11.82
CA LEU A 204 -18.85 -1.39 -11.91
C LEU A 204 -19.93 -0.61 -12.70
N PRO A 205 -20.56 -1.23 -13.72
CA PRO A 205 -21.62 -0.58 -14.49
C PRO A 205 -22.80 -0.13 -13.62
N PHE A 206 -23.41 1.01 -13.95
CA PHE A 206 -24.59 1.56 -13.27
C PHE A 206 -24.40 1.89 -11.78
N ARG A 207 -23.15 1.99 -11.32
CA ARG A 207 -22.78 2.41 -9.96
C ARG A 207 -22.08 3.77 -9.97
N HIS A 208 -21.72 4.23 -8.77
CA HIS A 208 -20.83 5.37 -8.61
C HIS A 208 -19.50 5.12 -9.37
N PRO A 209 -18.94 6.08 -10.13
CA PRO A 209 -17.80 5.83 -11.02
C PRO A 209 -16.53 5.28 -10.34
N LEU A 210 -16.36 5.62 -9.06
CA LEU A 210 -15.25 5.17 -8.22
C LEU A 210 -15.49 3.81 -7.55
N ILE A 211 -16.62 3.16 -7.79
CA ILE A 211 -16.82 1.77 -7.36
C ILE A 211 -16.23 0.86 -8.44
N VAL A 212 -15.28 0.01 -8.04
CA VAL A 212 -14.59 -0.93 -8.92
C VAL A 212 -14.84 -2.38 -8.51
N GLU A 213 -14.65 -3.28 -9.47
CA GLU A 213 -14.68 -4.73 -9.26
C GLU A 213 -13.40 -5.19 -8.55
N GLU A 214 -13.57 -5.95 -7.47
CA GLU A 214 -12.50 -6.62 -6.74
C GLU A 214 -12.60 -8.14 -6.93
N ASP A 215 -11.50 -8.77 -7.32
CA ASP A 215 -11.48 -10.17 -7.71
C ASP A 215 -11.51 -11.11 -6.48
N HIS A 216 -11.15 -10.61 -5.31
CA HIS A 216 -11.05 -11.39 -4.08
C HIS A 216 -12.01 -10.92 -2.98
N LEU A 217 -12.31 -11.80 -2.02
CA LEU A 217 -13.16 -11.47 -0.88
C LEU A 217 -12.36 -11.47 0.42
N ILE A 218 -12.57 -10.44 1.24
CA ILE A 218 -12.06 -10.38 2.60
C ILE A 218 -12.85 -11.34 3.50
N LYS A 219 -12.13 -12.20 4.21
CA LYS A 219 -12.67 -13.08 5.25
C LYS A 219 -13.13 -12.28 6.46
N GLY A 220 -14.27 -12.66 7.02
CA GLY A 220 -14.70 -12.18 8.34
C GLY A 220 -15.29 -10.77 8.38
N ILE A 221 -15.69 -10.18 7.24
CA ILE A 221 -16.52 -8.97 7.26
C ILE A 221 -17.93 -9.33 7.74
N ASP A 222 -18.28 -8.94 8.96
CA ASP A 222 -19.62 -9.09 9.51
C ASP A 222 -20.56 -8.00 8.95
N LYS A 223 -21.12 -8.25 7.77
CA LYS A 223 -22.06 -7.34 7.11
C LYS A 223 -23.32 -7.10 7.96
N GLN A 224 -23.75 -8.09 8.75
CA GLN A 224 -24.95 -7.98 9.56
C GLN A 224 -24.72 -7.01 10.72
N PHE A 225 -23.57 -7.12 11.40
CA PHE A 225 -23.16 -6.18 12.43
C PHE A 225 -23.21 -4.72 11.95
N TYR A 226 -22.66 -4.42 10.76
CA TYR A 226 -22.70 -3.05 10.23
C TYR A 226 -24.10 -2.56 9.93
N LYS A 227 -24.98 -3.42 9.41
CA LYS A 227 -26.38 -3.06 9.11
C LYS A 227 -27.18 -2.79 10.38
N GLU A 228 -27.04 -3.65 11.40
CA GLU A 228 -27.74 -3.50 12.68
C GLU A 228 -27.29 -2.28 13.48
N ASN A 229 -26.02 -1.90 13.34
CA ASN A 229 -25.43 -0.79 14.08
C ASN A 229 -25.29 0.49 13.26
N TYR A 230 -25.84 0.53 12.03
CA TYR A 230 -25.59 1.58 11.04
C TYR A 230 -25.73 2.98 11.63
N GLU A 231 -26.82 3.26 12.36
CA GLU A 231 -27.09 4.58 12.94
C GLU A 231 -26.02 5.06 13.92
N ASN A 232 -25.31 4.14 14.59
CA ASN A 232 -24.25 4.45 15.56
C ASN A 232 -22.85 4.55 14.92
N LEU A 233 -22.71 4.27 13.62
CA LEU A 233 -21.42 4.30 12.94
C LEU A 233 -20.95 5.75 12.65
N PRO A 234 -19.62 5.99 12.58
CA PRO A 234 -19.07 7.25 12.10
C PRO A 234 -19.53 7.57 10.67
N GLN A 235 -19.61 8.86 10.33
CA GLN A 235 -20.11 9.34 9.03
C GLN A 235 -19.29 8.81 7.85
N GLU A 236 -17.99 8.61 8.03
CA GLU A 236 -17.12 8.06 6.99
C GLU A 236 -17.44 6.59 6.72
N MET A 237 -17.74 5.80 7.76
CA MET A 237 -18.19 4.41 7.57
C MET A 237 -19.56 4.36 6.90
N LYS A 238 -20.48 5.25 7.30
CA LYS A 238 -21.81 5.37 6.66
C LYS A 238 -21.68 5.69 5.18
N PHE A 239 -20.87 6.69 4.83
CA PHE A 239 -20.57 7.05 3.44
C PHE A 239 -20.07 5.84 2.63
N PHE A 240 -19.14 5.07 3.17
CA PHE A 240 -18.64 3.86 2.51
C PHE A 240 -19.76 2.84 2.29
N ILE A 241 -20.55 2.56 3.33
CA ILE A 241 -21.67 1.61 3.26
C ILE A 241 -22.71 2.06 2.23
N ASP A 242 -23.07 3.35 2.22
CA ASP A 242 -24.06 3.91 1.29
C ASP A 242 -23.59 3.85 -0.16
N THR A 243 -22.29 4.07 -0.38
CA THR A 243 -21.71 4.08 -1.73
C THR A 243 -21.52 2.66 -2.27
N THR A 244 -21.11 1.72 -1.42
CA THR A 244 -20.76 0.34 -1.83
C THR A 244 -21.90 -0.66 -1.66
N GLY A 245 -22.89 -0.36 -0.83
CA GLY A 245 -23.92 -1.32 -0.40
C GLY A 245 -23.38 -2.51 0.39
N LEU A 246 -22.08 -2.54 0.73
CA LEU A 246 -21.35 -3.72 1.18
C LEU A 246 -21.53 -4.91 0.23
N GLU A 247 -21.62 -4.65 -1.07
CA GLU A 247 -21.74 -5.72 -2.08
C GLU A 247 -20.44 -6.55 -2.10
N PRO A 248 -20.53 -7.89 -2.19
CA PRO A 248 -19.34 -8.71 -2.45
C PRO A 248 -18.64 -8.20 -3.72
N HIS A 249 -17.31 -8.26 -3.74
CA HIS A 249 -16.50 -7.85 -4.90
C HIS A 249 -16.62 -6.37 -5.30
N ALA A 250 -17.25 -5.52 -4.48
CA ALA A 250 -17.28 -4.08 -4.70
C ALA A 250 -16.23 -3.39 -3.81
N ALA A 251 -15.30 -2.68 -4.43
CA ALA A 251 -14.33 -1.82 -3.74
C ALA A 251 -14.57 -0.35 -4.08
N LEU A 252 -14.28 0.54 -3.14
CA LEU A 252 -14.25 1.98 -3.37
C LEU A 252 -12.82 2.42 -3.69
N ALA A 253 -12.59 2.84 -4.92
CA ALA A 253 -11.33 3.43 -5.34
C ALA A 253 -11.17 4.82 -4.70
N CYS A 254 -10.07 5.00 -3.98
CA CYS A 254 -9.75 6.22 -3.26
C CYS A 254 -8.38 6.74 -3.69
N LEU A 255 -8.27 8.06 -3.87
CA LEU A 255 -7.00 8.78 -3.90
C LEU A 255 -6.68 9.28 -2.51
N ILE A 256 -5.47 9.01 -2.04
CA ILE A 256 -4.93 9.52 -0.79
C ILE A 256 -3.69 10.34 -1.12
N ALA A 257 -3.65 11.59 -0.68
CA ALA A 257 -2.51 12.45 -0.96
C ALA A 257 -1.46 12.31 0.16
N THR A 258 -0.29 11.77 -0.20
CA THR A 258 0.86 11.66 0.70
C THR A 258 1.73 12.91 0.60
N GLN A 259 2.02 13.33 -0.63
CA GLN A 259 2.68 14.60 -0.94
C GLN A 259 2.11 15.20 -2.22
N THR A 260 1.79 16.49 -2.18
CA THR A 260 1.35 17.26 -3.36
C THR A 260 2.11 18.56 -3.39
N LEU A 261 2.70 18.86 -4.54
CA LEU A 261 3.45 20.10 -4.72
C LEU A 261 2.49 21.26 -4.94
N LYS A 262 2.98 22.46 -4.65
CA LYS A 262 2.30 23.69 -5.05
C LYS A 262 2.07 23.71 -6.58
N ASP A 263 0.93 24.23 -6.99
CA ASP A 263 0.52 24.37 -8.40
C ASP A 263 0.44 23.02 -9.15
N ASN A 264 0.26 21.91 -8.43
CA ASN A 264 0.02 20.61 -9.04
C ASN A 264 -1.23 20.68 -9.93
N SER A 265 -1.15 19.99 -11.06
CA SER A 265 -2.17 20.10 -12.10
C SER A 265 -3.56 19.77 -11.56
N LEU A 266 -3.76 18.74 -10.73
CA LEU A 266 -5.06 18.37 -10.14
C LEU A 266 -5.70 19.47 -9.27
N GLY A 267 -4.97 20.52 -8.91
CA GLY A 267 -5.47 21.62 -8.10
C GLY A 267 -5.68 21.22 -6.64
N LEU A 268 -4.97 20.18 -6.19
CA LEU A 268 -4.97 19.76 -4.79
C LEU A 268 -4.21 20.78 -3.96
N GLU A 269 -4.57 20.93 -2.68
CA GLU A 269 -3.77 21.72 -1.75
C GLU A 269 -2.34 21.15 -1.63
N GLU A 270 -1.39 22.00 -1.29
CA GLU A 270 -0.01 21.57 -1.05
C GLU A 270 0.05 20.75 0.24
N ILE A 271 0.53 19.51 0.13
CA ILE A 271 0.67 18.59 1.25
C ILE A 271 2.13 18.20 1.34
N SER A 272 2.76 18.55 2.46
CA SER A 272 4.06 17.99 2.85
C SER A 272 3.81 16.93 3.91
N TYR A 273 4.33 15.73 3.69
CA TYR A 273 4.39 14.71 4.74
C TYR A 273 5.48 15.10 5.74
N GLU A 274 5.19 14.96 7.04
CA GLU A 274 6.18 15.22 8.08
C GLU A 274 6.89 13.93 8.46
N LYS A 275 8.19 14.02 8.76
CA LYS A 275 8.92 12.91 9.35
C LYS A 275 8.15 12.36 10.57
N PRO A 276 7.92 11.04 10.67
CA PRO A 276 7.22 10.48 11.80
C PRO A 276 7.95 10.78 13.12
N LYS A 277 7.27 11.49 14.04
CA LYS A 277 7.89 11.96 15.30
C LYS A 277 8.01 10.86 16.37
N ASN A 278 7.28 9.75 16.21
CA ASN A 278 7.13 8.70 17.24
C ASN A 278 7.18 7.27 16.66
N LEU A 279 7.93 7.02 15.58
CA LEU A 279 8.17 5.64 15.13
C LEU A 279 9.01 4.89 16.16
N ASN A 280 8.44 3.81 16.70
CA ASN A 280 9.06 3.05 17.77
C ASN A 280 9.56 1.69 17.30
N VAL A 281 10.11 1.64 16.08
CA VAL A 281 10.47 0.41 15.38
C VAL A 281 11.85 0.52 14.74
N LYS A 282 12.58 -0.59 14.68
CA LYS A 282 13.83 -0.67 13.92
C LYS A 282 13.52 -1.00 12.47
N VAL A 283 14.07 -0.23 11.55
CA VAL A 283 13.90 -0.44 10.10
C VAL A 283 15.25 -0.74 9.48
N TYR A 284 15.37 -1.90 8.83
CA TYR A 284 16.57 -2.33 8.14
C TYR A 284 16.34 -2.28 6.64
N LYS A 285 17.26 -1.69 5.88
CA LYS A 285 17.30 -1.79 4.43
C LYS A 285 18.10 -3.02 4.02
N TRP A 286 17.59 -3.79 3.06
CA TRP A 286 18.36 -4.85 2.41
C TRP A 286 19.30 -4.24 1.38
N ILE A 287 20.58 -4.63 1.47
CA ILE A 287 21.60 -4.35 0.45
C ILE A 287 22.05 -5.70 -0.12
N LEU A 288 21.87 -5.85 -1.43
CA LEU A 288 22.38 -7.00 -2.16
C LEU A 288 23.86 -6.77 -2.47
N ASN A 289 24.72 -7.60 -1.91
CA ASN A 289 26.14 -7.58 -2.22
C ASN A 289 26.44 -8.75 -3.16
N ASP A 290 26.92 -8.43 -4.37
CA ASP A 290 27.54 -9.41 -5.26
C ASP A 290 28.84 -9.90 -4.62
N VAL A 291 28.77 -11.04 -3.94
CA VAL A 291 29.98 -11.77 -3.57
C VAL A 291 30.41 -12.54 -4.80
N GLY A 292 31.05 -11.84 -5.74
CA GLY A 292 31.89 -12.50 -6.72
C GLY A 292 32.97 -13.34 -6.01
N PRO A 293 33.55 -14.36 -6.64
CA PRO A 293 34.68 -15.06 -6.05
C PRO A 293 35.75 -14.00 -5.71
N LYS A 294 36.14 -13.91 -4.43
CA LYS A 294 37.33 -13.16 -4.05
C LYS A 294 38.51 -13.84 -4.76
N ILE A 295 39.05 -13.18 -5.77
CA ILE A 295 40.28 -13.60 -6.46
C ILE A 295 41.44 -13.49 -5.47
#